data_AF-A0A1N7H5N1-F1
#
_entry.id   AF-A0A1N7H5N1-F1
#
_cell.length_a   1.000
_cell.length_b   1.000
_cell.length_c   1.000
_cell.angle_alpha   90.00
_cell.angle_beta   90.00
_cell.angle_gamma   90.00
#
_symmetry.space_group_name_H-M   'P 1'
#
loop_
_entity.id
_entity.type
_entity.pdbx_description
1 polymer ?
#
loop_
_entity_poly.entity_id
_entity_poly.type
_entity_poly.pdbx_seq_one_letter_code
_entity_poly.pdbx_strand_id
1 'polypeptide(L)'
;MSHPQPPTHGGDQYGFQPPELWLPPGADLPKRTWQRRSRRPVIVISTIGAVLLAAIAVVAVVFGAGGLTDDTFTARGAVILTTDQFTNSGDSCRGTGDVADLRSGTKVRIADADTEKVLADGRLTDSTVTQDTCRLDFEIGDVPTSDHNYLVVVGVSTAQTVTENELRGGIRIAP
;
A
#
# COMPACT_ATOMS: atom_id res chain seq x y z
N MET A 1 94.57 -41.33 -65.18
CA MET A 1 93.17 -41.73 -65.37
C MET A 1 92.35 -40.48 -65.16
N SER A 2 91.95 -39.87 -66.28
CA SER A 2 91.39 -38.52 -66.35
C SER A 2 89.93 -38.67 -66.78
N HIS A 3 88.99 -38.28 -65.91
CA HIS A 3 87.59 -38.18 -66.28
C HIS A 3 87.22 -36.73 -66.59
N PRO A 4 86.65 -36.45 -67.78
CA PRO A 4 86.26 -35.10 -68.20
C PRO A 4 84.98 -34.62 -67.49
N GLN A 5 84.91 -33.32 -67.24
CA GLN A 5 83.74 -32.65 -66.67
C GLN A 5 82.58 -32.56 -67.69
N PRO A 6 81.33 -32.78 -67.27
CA PRO A 6 80.15 -32.51 -68.08
C PRO A 6 79.71 -31.03 -67.99
N PRO A 7 78.95 -30.53 -69.00
CA PRO A 7 78.60 -29.13 -69.15
C PRO A 7 77.53 -28.65 -68.15
N THR A 8 77.65 -27.39 -67.74
CA THR A 8 76.68 -26.66 -66.90
C THR A 8 75.42 -26.33 -67.69
N HIS A 9 74.32 -27.02 -67.39
CA HIS A 9 72.98 -26.59 -67.77
C HIS A 9 72.43 -25.63 -66.72
N GLY A 10 72.12 -24.40 -67.16
CA GLY A 10 71.43 -23.40 -66.36
C GLY A 10 70.05 -23.89 -65.95
N GLY A 11 69.85 -24.03 -64.64
CA GLY A 11 68.54 -24.20 -64.03
C GLY A 11 68.08 -22.85 -63.50
N ASP A 12 67.24 -22.17 -64.26
CA ASP A 12 66.45 -21.05 -63.75
C ASP A 12 65.53 -21.58 -62.64
N GLN A 13 65.85 -21.24 -61.40
CA GLN A 13 64.95 -21.43 -60.28
C GLN A 13 63.78 -20.45 -60.43
N TYR A 14 62.73 -20.88 -61.12
CA TYR A 14 61.43 -20.22 -61.02
C TYR A 14 60.86 -20.48 -59.62
N GLY A 15 61.22 -19.61 -58.68
CA GLY A 15 60.55 -19.51 -57.39
C GLY A 15 59.11 -19.09 -57.60
N PHE A 16 58.19 -20.04 -57.50
CA PHE A 16 56.76 -19.76 -57.46
C PHE A 16 56.40 -19.21 -56.07
N GLN A 17 56.45 -17.89 -55.90
CA GLN A 17 55.76 -17.22 -54.79
C GLN A 17 54.30 -17.05 -55.22
N PRO A 18 53.32 -17.69 -54.56
CA PRO A 18 51.92 -17.42 -54.86
C PRO A 18 51.65 -15.93 -54.59
N PRO A 19 50.88 -15.23 -55.45
CA PRO A 19 50.51 -13.84 -55.17
C PRO A 19 49.70 -13.80 -53.88
N GLU A 20 50.20 -13.10 -52.88
CA GLU A 20 49.47 -12.84 -51.64
C GLU A 20 48.19 -12.05 -51.98
N LEU A 21 47.06 -12.76 -52.02
CA LEU A 21 45.75 -12.24 -52.41
C LEU A 21 45.05 -11.49 -51.26
N TRP A 22 45.82 -10.83 -50.40
CA TRP A 22 45.29 -10.04 -49.29
C TRP A 22 45.13 -8.59 -49.77
N LEU A 23 43.89 -8.13 -49.86
CA LEU A 23 43.62 -6.71 -50.01
C LEU A 23 44.20 -5.99 -48.78
N PRO A 24 44.94 -4.88 -48.97
CA PRO A 24 45.43 -4.10 -47.84
C PRO A 24 44.24 -3.71 -46.96
N PRO A 25 44.38 -3.73 -45.62
CA PRO A 25 43.33 -3.31 -44.71
C PRO A 25 42.77 -1.96 -45.15
N GLY A 26 41.45 -1.90 -45.39
CA GLY A 26 40.77 -0.65 -45.75
C GLY A 26 40.95 0.39 -44.65
N ALA A 27 40.81 1.67 -45.01
CA ALA A 27 40.92 2.77 -44.06
C ALA A 27 39.99 2.57 -42.85
N ASP A 28 40.49 2.89 -41.66
CA ASP A 28 39.71 2.78 -40.42
C ASP A 28 38.38 3.54 -40.55
N LEU A 29 37.29 2.87 -40.20
CA LEU A 29 35.99 3.52 -40.12
C LEU A 29 36.04 4.63 -39.07
N PRO A 30 35.44 5.81 -39.34
CA PRO A 30 35.44 6.92 -38.40
C PRO A 30 34.79 6.48 -37.08
N LYS A 31 35.52 6.67 -35.98
CA LYS A 31 34.99 6.35 -34.65
C LYS A 31 33.74 7.19 -34.40
N ARG A 32 32.59 6.53 -34.18
CA ARG A 32 31.31 7.18 -33.85
C ARG A 32 31.40 7.84 -32.46
N THR A 33 31.85 9.09 -32.41
CA THR A 33 32.09 9.83 -31.15
C THR A 33 30.81 10.29 -30.46
N TRP A 34 29.73 10.51 -31.22
CA TRP A 34 28.45 11.00 -30.70
C TRP A 34 27.78 10.02 -29.71
N GLN A 35 27.89 8.72 -29.96
CA GLN A 35 27.23 7.66 -29.19
C GLN A 35 27.76 7.48 -27.76
N ARG A 36 29.00 7.92 -27.48
CA ARG A 36 29.55 7.91 -26.11
C ARG A 36 29.14 9.14 -25.30
N ARG A 37 28.86 10.26 -25.97
CA ARG A 37 28.52 11.52 -25.28
C ARG A 37 27.07 11.56 -24.82
N SER A 38 26.15 10.92 -25.55
CA SER A 38 24.72 10.86 -25.19
C SER A 38 24.33 9.73 -24.24
N ARG A 39 25.14 8.66 -24.11
CA ARG A 39 24.82 7.52 -23.23
C ARG A 39 24.75 7.86 -21.75
N ARG A 40 25.67 8.71 -21.26
CA ARG A 40 25.73 9.08 -19.83
C ARG A 40 24.51 9.88 -19.36
N PRO A 41 24.08 10.97 -20.02
CA PRO A 41 22.92 11.72 -19.57
C PRO A 41 21.61 10.92 -19.67
N VAL A 42 21.46 10.03 -20.67
CA VAL A 42 20.27 9.20 -20.82
C VAL A 42 20.11 8.22 -19.65
N ILE A 43 21.19 7.56 -19.21
CA ILE A 43 21.16 6.66 -18.07
C ILE A 43 20.80 7.41 -16.78
N VAL A 44 21.40 8.59 -16.57
CA VAL A 44 21.13 9.40 -15.37
C VAL A 44 19.65 9.82 -15.32
N ILE A 45 19.10 10.31 -16.44
CA ILE A 45 17.69 10.72 -16.50
C ILE A 45 16.75 9.53 -16.27
N SER A 46 17.03 8.36 -16.85
CA SER A 46 16.16 7.19 -16.65
C SER A 46 16.21 6.68 -15.21
N THR A 47 17.37 6.72 -14.54
CA THR A 47 17.47 6.34 -13.13
C THR A 47 16.69 7.28 -12.22
N ILE A 48 16.74 8.59 -12.48
CA ILE A 48 15.97 9.59 -11.71
C ILE A 48 14.48 9.35 -11.92
N GLY A 49 14.04 9.15 -13.17
CA GLY A 49 12.65 8.84 -13.48
C GLY A 49 12.16 7.57 -12.77
N ALA A 50 12.95 6.50 -12.78
CA ALA A 50 12.60 5.25 -12.10
C ALA A 50 12.48 5.42 -10.58
N VAL A 51 13.39 6.15 -9.95
CA VAL A 51 13.35 6.42 -8.51
C VAL A 51 12.13 7.28 -8.13
N LEU A 52 11.80 8.30 -8.93
CA LEU A 52 10.62 9.12 -8.70
C LEU A 52 9.33 8.31 -8.82
N LEU A 53 9.20 7.46 -9.84
CA LEU A 53 8.03 6.60 -10.00
C LEU A 53 7.90 5.59 -8.85
N ALA A 54 9.00 5.00 -8.40
CA ALA A 54 9.00 4.10 -7.25
C ALA A 54 8.56 4.83 -5.96
N ALA A 55 9.06 6.05 -5.73
CA ALA A 55 8.64 6.86 -4.59
C ALA A 55 7.14 7.21 -4.65
N ILE A 56 6.63 7.59 -5.82
CA ILE A 56 5.20 7.86 -6.03
C ILE A 56 4.37 6.60 -5.76
N ALA A 57 4.79 5.43 -6.24
CA ALA A 57 4.09 4.18 -5.99
C ALA A 57 4.05 3.83 -4.50
N VAL A 58 5.15 4.02 -3.76
CA VAL A 58 5.18 3.83 -2.30
C VAL A 58 4.23 4.80 -1.60
N VAL A 59 4.24 6.08 -1.99
CA VAL A 59 3.30 7.08 -1.46
C VAL A 59 1.86 6.67 -1.77
N ALA A 60 1.56 6.23 -2.99
CA ALA A 60 0.23 5.77 -3.37
C ALA A 60 -0.22 4.54 -2.57
N VAL A 61 0.67 3.61 -2.21
CA VAL A 61 0.31 2.45 -1.37
C VAL A 61 0.08 2.87 0.09
N VAL A 62 0.92 3.77 0.62
CA VAL A 62 0.83 4.22 2.03
C VAL A 62 -0.38 5.14 2.26
N PHE A 63 -0.65 6.04 1.32
CA PHE A 63 -1.71 7.04 1.45
C PHE A 63 -2.98 6.70 0.64
N GLY A 64 -2.89 5.83 -0.36
CA GLY A 64 -4.00 5.45 -1.24
C GLY A 64 -4.77 4.20 -0.80
N ALA A 65 -4.44 3.63 0.36
CA ALA A 65 -5.25 2.59 1.00
C ALA A 65 -6.66 3.08 1.43
N GLY A 66 -6.99 4.36 1.23
CA GLY A 66 -8.34 4.92 1.35
C GLY A 66 -8.89 5.55 0.06
N GLY A 67 -8.32 5.25 -1.11
CA GLY A 67 -8.46 6.12 -2.30
C GLY A 67 -9.19 5.58 -3.53
N LEU A 68 -9.70 4.35 -3.55
CA LEU A 68 -10.37 3.78 -4.72
C LEU A 68 -11.75 3.21 -4.37
N THR A 69 -12.68 4.12 -4.07
CA THR A 69 -14.14 3.90 -4.15
C THR A 69 -14.70 2.67 -3.43
N ASP A 70 -14.34 2.47 -2.17
CA ASP A 70 -15.26 1.76 -1.28
C ASP A 70 -16.31 2.79 -0.85
N ASP A 71 -17.60 2.49 -1.03
CA ASP A 71 -18.66 3.35 -0.49
C ASP A 71 -18.51 3.34 1.03
N THR A 72 -18.42 4.52 1.63
CA THR A 72 -18.28 4.66 3.08
C THR A 72 -19.42 5.49 3.63
N PHE A 73 -19.71 5.28 4.91
CA PHE A 73 -20.74 6.05 5.59
C PHE A 73 -20.33 6.38 7.01
N THR A 74 -21.07 7.33 7.58
CA THR A 74 -20.96 7.71 8.98
C THR A 74 -21.91 6.85 9.81
N ALA A 75 -21.37 5.99 10.65
CA ALA A 75 -22.12 5.23 11.63
C ALA A 75 -22.41 6.08 12.86
N ARG A 76 -23.65 6.00 13.36
CA ARG A 76 -24.11 6.72 14.55
C ARG A 76 -24.76 5.77 15.53
N GLY A 77 -24.70 6.11 16.80
CA GLY A 77 -25.46 5.41 17.80
C GLY A 77 -25.24 5.95 19.19
N ALA A 78 -25.90 5.33 20.16
CA ALA A 78 -25.68 5.61 21.56
C ALA A 78 -25.90 4.40 22.44
N VAL A 79 -25.14 4.34 23.51
CA VAL A 79 -25.37 3.43 24.63
C VAL A 79 -26.31 4.11 25.63
N ILE A 80 -27.34 3.41 26.06
CA ILE A 80 -28.32 3.88 27.05
C ILE A 80 -28.14 3.06 28.33
N LEU A 81 -27.83 3.74 29.44
CA LEU A 81 -27.72 3.15 30.77
C LEU A 81 -28.91 3.60 31.61
N THR A 82 -29.52 2.67 32.36
CA THR A 82 -30.64 2.95 33.27
C THR A 82 -30.17 3.24 34.70
N THR A 83 -31.07 3.65 35.59
CA THR A 83 -30.80 4.17 36.95
C THR A 83 -29.76 3.41 37.78
N ASP A 84 -29.72 2.07 37.70
CA ASP A 84 -28.77 1.24 38.48
C ASP A 84 -27.43 1.00 37.76
N GLN A 85 -27.33 1.38 36.49
CA GLN A 85 -26.20 1.12 35.61
C GLN A 85 -25.28 2.34 35.43
N PHE A 86 -25.61 3.50 35.98
CA PHE A 86 -24.75 4.69 35.89
C PHE A 86 -24.64 5.48 37.19
N THR A 87 -23.58 6.27 37.28
CA THR A 87 -23.42 7.31 38.29
C THR A 87 -23.20 8.65 37.59
N ASN A 88 -23.72 9.71 38.19
CA ASN A 88 -23.60 11.07 37.68
C ASN A 88 -22.32 11.73 38.24
N SER A 89 -21.57 12.39 37.36
CA SER A 89 -20.41 13.21 37.69
C SER A 89 -20.56 14.60 37.05
N GLY A 90 -21.41 15.44 37.64
CA GLY A 90 -21.67 16.81 37.19
C GLY A 90 -22.60 16.85 35.99
N ASP A 91 -22.09 17.31 34.84
CA ASP A 91 -22.81 17.33 33.56
C ASP A 91 -22.60 16.05 32.74
N SER A 92 -21.95 15.05 33.32
CA SER A 92 -21.59 13.80 32.64
C SER A 92 -22.01 12.57 33.44
N CYS A 93 -22.10 11.42 32.77
CA CYS A 93 -22.34 10.14 33.42
C CYS A 93 -21.33 9.09 32.98
N ARG A 94 -21.15 8.10 33.85
CA ARG A 94 -20.40 6.90 33.54
C ARG A 94 -21.13 5.68 34.05
N GLY A 95 -20.87 4.53 33.45
CA GLY A 95 -21.40 3.27 33.90
C GLY A 95 -20.85 2.85 35.27
N THR A 96 -21.58 1.94 35.91
CA THR A 96 -21.27 1.34 37.21
C THR A 96 -21.45 -0.18 37.15
N GLY A 97 -20.89 -0.91 38.13
CA GLY A 97 -21.01 -2.37 38.18
C GLY A 97 -20.39 -3.03 36.94
N ASP A 98 -21.18 -3.86 36.26
CA ASP A 98 -20.75 -4.65 35.10
C ASP A 98 -20.47 -3.81 33.84
N VAL A 99 -20.94 -2.56 33.82
CA VAL A 99 -20.74 -1.59 32.73
C VAL A 99 -19.83 -0.42 33.12
N ALA A 100 -19.02 -0.60 34.17
CA ALA A 100 -18.12 0.45 34.69
C ALA A 100 -17.08 0.95 33.68
N ASP A 101 -16.85 0.22 32.59
CA ASP A 101 -15.98 0.61 31.50
C ASP A 101 -16.61 1.64 30.55
N LEU A 102 -17.94 1.82 30.57
CA LEU A 102 -18.68 2.70 29.67
C LEU A 102 -18.68 4.15 30.17
N ARG A 103 -18.02 5.03 29.42
CA ARG A 103 -17.93 6.48 29.69
C ARG A 103 -17.52 7.20 28.41
N SER A 104 -17.58 8.53 28.39
CA SER A 104 -16.93 9.31 27.34
C SER A 104 -15.46 8.90 27.19
N GLY A 105 -15.04 8.66 25.95
CA GLY A 105 -13.73 8.16 25.58
C GLY A 105 -13.62 6.63 25.49
N THR A 106 -14.63 5.86 25.91
CA THR A 106 -14.63 4.39 25.76
C THR A 106 -14.57 4.01 24.29
N LYS A 107 -13.73 3.02 23.96
CA LYS A 107 -13.49 2.59 22.58
C LYS A 107 -14.76 1.95 22.01
N VAL A 108 -15.12 2.36 20.80
CA VAL A 108 -16.15 1.72 19.99
C VAL A 108 -15.46 1.11 18.78
N ARG A 109 -15.83 -0.12 18.43
CA ARG A 109 -15.31 -0.83 17.28
C ARG A 109 -16.46 -1.32 16.42
N ILE A 110 -16.36 -1.11 15.13
CA ILE A 110 -17.27 -1.66 14.14
C ILE A 110 -16.49 -2.72 13.37
N ALA A 111 -17.00 -3.95 13.41
CA ALA A 111 -16.43 -5.08 12.70
C ALA A 111 -17.48 -5.68 11.75
N ASP A 112 -17.01 -6.42 10.76
CA ASP A 112 -17.86 -7.30 9.96
C ASP A 112 -18.35 -8.45 10.84
N ALA A 113 -19.66 -8.74 10.84
CA ALA A 113 -20.24 -9.70 11.78
C ALA A 113 -19.84 -11.15 11.52
N ASP A 114 -19.48 -11.51 10.28
CA ASP A 114 -19.15 -12.89 9.90
C ASP A 114 -17.66 -13.18 10.04
N THR A 115 -16.83 -12.22 9.63
CA THR A 115 -15.36 -12.36 9.64
C THR A 115 -14.69 -11.81 10.90
N GLU A 116 -15.44 -11.06 11.72
CA GLU A 116 -14.96 -10.29 12.87
C GLU A 116 -13.84 -9.29 12.54
N LYS A 117 -13.62 -9.03 11.25
CA LYS A 117 -12.60 -8.08 10.78
C LYS A 117 -13.01 -6.68 11.19
N VAL A 118 -12.10 -5.96 11.85
CA VAL A 118 -12.31 -4.56 12.20
C VAL A 118 -12.39 -3.70 10.94
N LEU A 119 -13.50 -2.98 10.79
CA LEU A 119 -13.78 -2.10 9.69
C LEU A 119 -13.54 -0.63 10.06
N ALA A 120 -13.92 -0.25 11.28
CA ALA A 120 -13.69 1.09 11.81
C ALA A 120 -13.53 1.08 13.33
N ASP A 121 -12.85 2.10 13.84
CA ASP A 121 -12.66 2.35 15.27
C ASP A 121 -13.07 3.79 15.60
N GLY A 122 -13.67 3.96 16.77
CA GLY A 122 -14.10 5.25 17.28
C GLY A 122 -14.15 5.26 18.81
N ARG A 123 -14.84 6.26 19.36
CA ARG A 123 -15.02 6.41 20.80
C ARG A 123 -16.40 6.98 21.11
N LEU A 124 -16.90 6.68 22.31
CA LEU A 124 -18.01 7.42 22.89
C LEU A 124 -17.55 8.88 23.10
N THR A 125 -18.35 9.85 22.69
CA THR A 125 -18.00 11.27 22.77
C THR A 125 -18.77 11.94 23.90
N ASP A 126 -20.02 12.28 23.63
CA ASP A 126 -20.86 13.07 24.52
C ASP A 126 -21.65 12.18 25.46
N SER A 127 -21.91 12.70 26.65
CA SER A 127 -22.78 12.07 27.63
C SER A 127 -23.94 13.00 27.96
N THR A 128 -25.17 12.53 27.80
CA THR A 128 -26.36 13.28 28.21
C THR A 128 -27.02 12.55 29.38
N VAL A 129 -27.19 13.27 30.49
CA VAL A 129 -27.91 12.79 31.66
C VAL A 129 -29.34 13.30 31.66
N THR A 130 -30.26 12.40 31.97
CA THR A 130 -31.63 12.70 32.41
C THR A 130 -31.86 12.05 33.78
N GLN A 131 -33.05 12.24 34.38
CA GLN A 131 -33.33 11.69 35.72
C GLN A 131 -33.10 10.18 35.83
N ASP A 132 -33.46 9.42 34.80
CA ASP A 132 -33.45 7.95 34.85
C ASP A 132 -32.53 7.30 33.80
N THR A 133 -31.94 8.09 32.90
CA THR A 133 -31.08 7.55 31.84
C THR A 133 -29.83 8.37 31.61
N CYS A 134 -28.74 7.65 31.35
CA CYS A 134 -27.47 8.17 30.86
C CYS A 134 -27.29 7.71 29.41
N ARG A 135 -27.16 8.65 28.49
CA ARG A 135 -26.92 8.40 27.07
C ARG A 135 -25.47 8.73 26.74
N LEU A 136 -24.74 7.77 26.17
CA LEU A 136 -23.37 7.96 25.67
C LEU A 136 -23.37 7.82 24.15
N ASP A 137 -23.11 8.90 23.45
CA ASP A 137 -23.18 8.98 21.99
C ASP A 137 -21.87 8.56 21.32
N PHE A 138 -21.96 8.06 20.08
CA PHE A 138 -20.81 7.91 19.19
C PHE A 138 -21.18 8.24 17.75
N GLU A 139 -20.19 8.78 17.03
CA GLU A 139 -20.21 8.97 15.60
C GLU A 139 -18.86 8.53 15.02
N ILE A 140 -18.87 7.64 14.04
CA ILE A 140 -17.68 7.06 13.42
C ILE A 140 -17.80 7.24 11.91
N GLY A 141 -16.90 8.04 11.34
CA GLY A 141 -16.80 8.24 9.90
C GLY A 141 -16.07 7.09 9.20
N ASP A 142 -16.10 7.14 7.87
CA ASP A 142 -15.32 6.26 7.00
C ASP A 142 -15.54 4.76 7.23
N VAL A 143 -16.76 4.36 7.62
CA VAL A 143 -17.12 2.95 7.77
C VAL A 143 -17.40 2.36 6.38
N PRO A 144 -16.65 1.35 5.92
CA PRO A 144 -16.91 0.69 4.64
C PRO A 144 -18.29 0.01 4.61
N THR A 145 -18.99 0.12 3.49
CA THR A 145 -20.18 -0.70 3.20
C THR A 145 -19.82 -2.19 3.15
N SER A 146 -20.73 -3.05 3.60
CA SER A 146 -20.60 -4.50 3.58
C SER A 146 -21.94 -5.12 3.20
N ASP A 147 -21.90 -6.25 2.50
CA ASP A 147 -23.09 -7.06 2.22
C ASP A 147 -23.58 -7.82 3.46
N HIS A 148 -22.81 -7.80 4.55
CA HIS A 148 -23.10 -8.46 5.81
C HIS A 148 -23.57 -7.47 6.88
N ASN A 149 -24.04 -8.02 8.00
CA ASN A 149 -24.29 -7.22 9.19
C ASN A 149 -22.97 -6.75 9.83
N TYR A 150 -23.08 -5.73 10.66
CA TYR A 150 -21.99 -5.17 11.44
C TYR A 150 -22.09 -5.65 12.88
N LEU A 151 -20.95 -5.98 13.47
CA LEU A 151 -20.80 -6.17 14.91
C LEU A 151 -20.25 -4.89 15.53
N VAL A 152 -21.06 -4.23 16.35
CA VAL A 152 -20.66 -3.05 17.12
C VAL A 152 -20.26 -3.49 18.50
N VAL A 153 -19.01 -3.25 18.87
CA VAL A 153 -18.47 -3.56 20.20
C VAL A 153 -18.14 -2.24 20.90
N VAL A 154 -18.71 -2.03 22.08
CA VAL A 154 -18.45 -0.85 22.91
C VAL A 154 -17.77 -1.29 24.19
N GLY A 155 -16.54 -0.81 24.39
CA GLY A 155 -15.72 -1.19 25.53
C GLY A 155 -15.43 -2.69 25.53
N VAL A 156 -15.67 -3.32 26.67
CA VAL A 156 -15.55 -4.78 26.88
C VAL A 156 -16.87 -5.42 27.28
N SER A 157 -17.83 -4.63 27.76
CA SER A 157 -19.09 -5.13 28.32
C SER A 157 -20.20 -5.32 27.28
N THR A 158 -20.13 -4.64 26.14
CA THR A 158 -21.30 -4.50 25.26
C THR A 158 -20.97 -4.83 23.80
N ALA A 159 -21.79 -5.68 23.18
CA ALA A 159 -21.73 -5.95 21.75
C ALA A 159 -23.14 -6.14 21.15
N GLN A 160 -23.35 -5.66 19.93
CA GLN A 160 -24.62 -5.81 19.22
C GLN A 160 -24.40 -5.96 17.72
N THR A 161 -25.08 -6.91 17.11
CA THR A 161 -25.13 -7.07 15.65
C THR A 161 -26.25 -6.20 15.07
N VAL A 162 -25.94 -5.42 14.03
CA VAL A 162 -26.83 -4.43 13.41
C VAL A 162 -26.63 -4.35 11.91
N THR A 163 -27.62 -3.88 11.18
CA THR A 163 -27.56 -3.64 9.74
C THR A 163 -26.91 -2.30 9.40
N GLU A 164 -26.50 -2.11 8.14
CA GLU A 164 -25.99 -0.82 7.65
C GLU A 164 -26.99 0.33 7.86
N ASN A 165 -28.26 0.09 7.51
CA ASN A 165 -29.31 1.10 7.58
C ASN A 165 -29.55 1.57 9.03
N GLU A 166 -29.46 0.65 9.98
CA GLU A 166 -29.54 0.96 11.41
C GLU A 166 -28.36 1.83 11.87
N LEU A 167 -27.13 1.51 11.43
CA LEU A 167 -25.96 2.34 11.74
C LEU A 167 -26.02 3.73 11.11
N ARG A 168 -26.51 3.85 9.87
CA ARG A 168 -26.72 5.15 9.22
C ARG A 168 -27.79 5.98 9.94
N GLY A 169 -28.87 5.31 10.36
CA GLY A 169 -30.01 5.91 11.05
C GLY A 169 -29.77 6.24 12.52
N GLY A 170 -28.80 5.60 13.15
CA GLY A 170 -28.49 5.75 14.57
C GLY A 170 -29.06 4.61 15.40
N ILE A 171 -28.18 3.81 16.00
CA ILE A 171 -28.59 2.68 16.85
C ILE A 171 -28.70 3.04 18.32
N ARG A 172 -29.46 2.26 19.08
CA ARG A 172 -29.52 2.33 20.54
C ARG A 172 -29.09 0.99 21.11
N ILE A 173 -28.05 1.02 21.93
CA ILE A 173 -27.47 -0.15 22.56
C ILE A 173 -27.81 -0.09 24.05
N ALA A 174 -28.41 -1.16 24.58
CA ALA A 174 -28.69 -1.31 25.99
C ALA A 174 -27.92 -2.54 26.50
N PRO A 175 -26.98 -2.38 27.45
CA PRO A 175 -26.24 -3.47 28.05
C PRO A 175 -27.03 -4.23 29.13
#